data_AF-A0A1B0EZM6-F1
#
_entry.id   AF-A0A1B0EZM6-F1
#
_cell.length_a   1.000
_cell.length_b   1.000
_cell.length_c   1.000
_cell.angle_alpha   90.00
_cell.angle_beta   90.00
_cell.angle_gamma   90.00
#
_symmetry.space_group_name_H-M   'P 1'
#
loop_
_entity.id
_entity.type
_entity.pdbx_description
1 polymer ?
#
loop_
_entity_poly.entity_id
_entity_poly.type
_entity_poly.pdbx_seq_one_letter_code
_entity_poly.pdbx_strand_id
1 'polypeptide(L)'
;MISTSVDTAVRGDENIRCNQLSQYRSRVPRNADGEETEFENGDTEQDPEPSEDEIPEETLVDTEIEEQVEVTNVNTAISQCPVENGVLLSQWGAFSAGPVLTGIAAGLSPQTVTTRELLALSRVVGRSQRQQQSFQVDNRWAATLAGDLSEVALRQGSAANRNIAVGASGTFNSTLIPRWYFLRQREFFEMTDAEIRGGIDGLIMGLNAVEWRNRFNAIKLSQVLDMYYSHRGVFERRFRACNRNTLFPEVAPVEQLRAQTTAFSTVLDKDMQLRVTLTPNGIQAFSDSAVESLSSYVPQSLNDPSCAVTAIRPNDENIWRTSADLFIFLDTSWPFFEINGVVAHLLHNLDVNRFGTSYTIMNAVDGSIIVNKTNSLSDLYAIWNLTTHQAHPQGVEFPRLLPTLQTLMANQLDHERAASSVGGRSKIVLIIPNMSGVSGADSDFADERLRAMREIAPDMELFFLSGGTATRWNRFVRNPRTHIHQL
;
A
#
# COMPACT_ATOMS: atom_id res chain seq x y z
N MET A 1 15.18 14.21 -4.16
CA MET A 1 14.48 13.01 -3.66
C MET A 1 13.03 13.12 -4.11
N ILE A 2 12.43 12.07 -4.67
CA ILE A 2 10.96 12.02 -4.79
C ILE A 2 10.50 11.67 -3.38
N SER A 3 10.42 12.67 -2.50
CA SER A 3 10.17 12.42 -1.09
C SER A 3 8.74 11.95 -0.92
N THR A 4 8.59 10.90 -0.11
CA THR A 4 7.45 10.70 0.76
C THR A 4 7.19 12.03 1.49
N SER A 5 5.93 12.45 1.56
CA SER A 5 5.56 13.66 2.28
C SER A 5 4.69 13.28 3.46
N VAL A 6 4.96 13.89 4.61
CA VAL A 6 4.14 13.73 5.80
C VAL A 6 3.25 14.95 5.96
N ASP A 7 1.94 14.74 5.88
CA ASP A 7 0.95 15.75 6.21
C ASP A 7 0.71 15.75 7.72
N THR A 8 1.15 16.82 8.37
CA THR A 8 1.03 17.04 9.81
C THR A 8 -0.19 17.87 10.19
N ALA A 9 -1.02 18.30 9.23
CA ALA A 9 -2.16 19.15 9.51
C ALA A 9 -3.27 18.40 10.27
N VAL A 10 -3.94 19.10 11.19
CA VAL A 10 -5.06 18.55 11.96
C VAL A 10 -6.27 18.37 11.05
N ARG A 11 -6.85 17.17 11.04
CA ARG A 11 -7.97 16.81 10.13
C ARG A 11 -9.37 16.93 10.75
N GLY A 12 -9.48 17.17 12.05
CA GLY A 12 -10.75 17.24 12.77
C GLY A 12 -11.46 15.89 12.99
N ASP A 13 -11.02 14.79 12.35
CA ASP A 13 -11.55 13.43 12.52
C ASP A 13 -10.68 12.53 13.42
N GLU A 14 -9.69 13.12 14.09
CA GLU A 14 -8.62 12.42 14.81
C GLU A 14 -9.13 11.61 16.00
N ASN A 15 -10.13 12.12 16.72
CA ASN A 15 -10.75 11.42 17.87
C ASN A 15 -11.38 10.07 17.49
N ILE A 16 -11.75 9.89 16.22
CA ILE A 16 -12.35 8.64 15.73
C ILE A 16 -11.27 7.77 15.08
N ARG A 17 -10.43 8.37 14.22
CA ARG A 17 -9.47 7.62 13.41
C ARG A 17 -8.20 7.25 14.14
N CYS A 18 -7.58 8.17 14.86
CA CYS A 18 -6.29 7.93 15.51
C CYS A 18 -6.42 6.90 16.65
N ASN A 19 -7.53 6.93 17.39
CA ASN A 19 -7.82 5.98 18.46
C ASN A 19 -7.94 4.52 17.97
N GLN A 20 -8.45 4.32 16.75
CA GLN A 20 -8.60 2.98 16.15
C GLN A 20 -7.28 2.38 15.64
N LEU A 21 -6.23 3.20 15.43
CA LEU A 21 -4.91 2.72 14.99
C LEU A 21 -4.21 1.87 16.07
N SER A 22 -4.50 2.14 17.34
CA SER A 22 -3.98 1.36 18.47
C SER A 22 -4.49 -0.08 18.53
N GLN A 23 -5.63 -0.37 17.88
CA GLN A 23 -6.30 -1.66 17.91
C GLN A 23 -5.78 -2.65 16.85
N TYR A 24 -5.11 -2.17 15.81
CA TYR A 24 -4.41 -3.01 14.83
C TYR A 24 -3.03 -3.45 15.33
N ARG A 25 -2.94 -3.80 16.62
CA ARG A 25 -1.84 -4.64 17.10
C ARG A 25 -1.87 -5.92 16.28
N SER A 26 -0.72 -6.30 15.73
CA SER A 26 -0.43 -7.66 15.29
C SER A 26 -1.15 -8.65 16.21
N ARG A 27 -2.15 -9.36 15.69
CA ARG A 27 -2.68 -10.55 16.34
C ARG A 27 -1.59 -11.61 16.26
N VAL A 28 -0.59 -11.48 17.12
CA VAL A 28 0.22 -12.62 17.52
C VAL A 28 -0.75 -13.59 18.20
N PRO A 29 -0.77 -14.88 17.85
CA PRO A 29 -1.59 -15.84 18.57
C PRO A 29 -1.24 -15.74 20.06
N ARG A 30 -2.26 -15.55 20.92
CA ARG A 30 -2.05 -15.67 22.37
C ARG A 30 -1.46 -17.06 22.61
N ASN A 31 -0.23 -17.12 23.11
CA ASN A 31 0.23 -18.32 23.79
C ASN A 31 -0.75 -18.55 24.94
N ALA A 32 -1.36 -19.73 24.93
CA ALA A 32 -2.18 -20.20 26.01
C ALA A 32 -1.24 -20.55 27.16
N ASP A 33 -0.91 -19.57 27.99
CA ASP A 33 -0.51 -19.72 29.39
C ASP A 33 -0.62 -18.34 30.03
N GLY A 34 -1.61 -18.20 30.91
CA GLY A 34 -2.01 -16.93 31.50
C GLY A 34 -1.20 -16.57 32.73
N GLU A 35 -0.94 -15.28 32.89
CA GLU A 35 -0.78 -14.60 34.16
C GLU A 35 -1.20 -13.13 33.95
N GLU A 36 -2.35 -12.76 34.54
CA GLU A 36 -2.90 -11.40 34.52
C GLU A 36 -2.27 -10.60 35.67
N THR A 37 -1.67 -9.45 35.36
CA THR A 37 -1.32 -8.43 36.36
C THR A 37 -2.23 -7.22 36.17
N GLU A 38 -3.07 -6.98 37.17
CA GLU A 38 -3.97 -5.83 37.33
C GLU A 38 -3.18 -4.51 37.45
N PHE A 39 -3.70 -3.44 36.86
CA PHE A 39 -3.29 -2.07 37.17
C PHE A 39 -4.51 -1.26 37.62
N GLU A 40 -4.36 -0.64 38.79
CA GLU A 40 -5.33 0.17 39.52
C GLU A 40 -5.72 1.48 38.79
N ASN A 41 -6.99 1.85 38.97
CA ASN A 41 -7.59 3.13 38.59
C ASN A 41 -7.40 4.19 39.69
N GLY A 42 -7.30 5.46 39.28
CA GLY A 42 -7.58 6.65 40.09
C GLY A 42 -7.05 7.89 39.35
N ASP A 43 -7.66 9.07 39.32
CA ASP A 43 -8.95 9.57 39.78
C ASP A 43 -9.23 10.86 38.97
N THR A 44 -10.51 11.20 38.84
CA THR A 44 -11.11 12.44 38.32
C THR A 44 -10.79 13.70 39.17
N GLU A 45 -10.67 14.88 38.54
CA GLU A 45 -11.15 16.21 39.02
C GLU A 45 -10.79 17.32 37.99
N GLN A 46 -11.78 17.92 37.31
CA GLN A 46 -12.49 19.20 37.59
C GLN A 46 -11.97 20.38 36.75
N ASP A 47 -12.78 20.78 35.77
CA ASP A 47 -12.71 22.06 35.03
C ASP A 47 -13.25 23.22 35.87
N PRO A 48 -12.84 24.47 35.57
CA PRO A 48 -13.75 25.61 35.68
C PRO A 48 -13.92 26.40 34.37
N GLU A 49 -15.17 26.82 34.18
CA GLU A 49 -15.77 27.62 33.11
C GLU A 49 -15.26 29.08 32.98
N PRO A 50 -15.57 29.77 31.86
CA PRO A 50 -15.01 31.07 31.47
C PRO A 50 -15.86 32.27 31.94
N SER A 51 -15.26 33.46 31.96
CA SER A 51 -15.96 34.74 32.14
C SER A 51 -15.91 35.59 30.87
N GLU A 52 -17.09 36.06 30.44
CA GLU A 52 -17.38 36.87 29.25
C GLU A 52 -17.29 38.40 29.50
N ASP A 53 -17.38 39.13 28.38
CA ASP A 53 -17.79 40.55 28.16
C ASP A 53 -16.77 41.69 28.31
N GLU A 54 -16.71 42.79 27.52
CA GLU A 54 -17.21 43.29 26.21
C GLU A 54 -16.46 44.67 26.02
N ILE A 55 -15.71 44.97 24.94
CA ILE A 55 -15.97 45.89 23.76
C ILE A 55 -16.26 47.40 24.10
N PRO A 56 -15.97 48.47 23.27
CA PRO A 56 -14.99 48.76 22.18
C PRO A 56 -14.28 50.14 22.30
N GLU A 57 -13.31 50.46 21.42
CA GLU A 57 -13.23 51.82 20.85
C GLU A 57 -12.62 51.83 19.43
N GLU A 58 -13.25 52.62 18.56
CA GLU A 58 -13.09 52.69 17.10
C GLU A 58 -11.84 53.44 16.63
N THR A 59 -11.30 53.08 15.45
CA THR A 59 -10.72 54.07 14.52
C THR A 59 -10.63 53.55 13.08
N LEU A 60 -11.55 54.06 12.25
CA LEU A 60 -11.45 54.52 10.86
C LEU A 60 -10.50 53.82 9.85
N VAL A 61 -11.13 52.99 9.02
CA VAL A 61 -11.09 52.89 7.53
C VAL A 61 -9.89 53.48 6.78
N ASP A 62 -9.17 52.61 6.04
CA ASP A 62 -8.84 52.89 4.64
C ASP A 62 -8.91 51.59 3.81
N THR A 63 -9.66 51.65 2.72
CA THR A 63 -10.03 50.52 1.86
C THR A 63 -9.08 50.40 0.67
N GLU A 64 -8.26 49.35 0.65
CA GLU A 64 -7.73 48.78 -0.59
C GLU A 64 -8.08 47.29 -0.65
N ILE A 65 -8.84 46.92 -1.68
CA ILE A 65 -9.34 45.58 -1.92
C ILE A 65 -8.18 44.75 -2.49
N GLU A 66 -7.41 44.09 -1.62
CA GLU A 66 -6.61 42.93 -1.98
C GLU A 66 -7.40 41.66 -1.64
N GLU A 67 -7.48 40.78 -2.62
CA GLU A 67 -8.15 39.49 -2.60
C GLU A 67 -7.58 38.62 -1.46
N GLN A 68 -8.23 38.68 -0.29
CA GLN A 68 -7.89 37.84 0.85
C GLN A 68 -8.25 36.38 0.50
N VAL A 69 -7.22 35.63 0.07
CA VAL A 69 -7.18 34.20 0.35
C VAL A 69 -7.34 34.08 1.87
N GLU A 70 -8.46 33.53 2.29
CA GLU A 70 -8.77 33.25 3.67
C GLU A 70 -7.70 32.27 4.19
N VAL A 71 -6.64 32.82 4.77
CA VAL A 71 -5.66 32.06 5.56
C VAL A 71 -6.41 31.63 6.80
N THR A 72 -7.10 30.50 6.68
CA THR A 72 -7.58 29.75 7.83
C THR A 72 -6.43 29.65 8.83
N ASN A 73 -6.71 30.08 10.06
CA ASN A 73 -5.78 30.05 11.18
C ASN A 73 -4.93 28.77 11.13
N VAL A 74 -3.62 28.92 10.87
CA VAL A 74 -2.68 27.81 10.93
C VAL A 74 -2.61 27.39 12.38
N ASN A 75 -3.47 26.46 12.77
CA ASN A 75 -3.32 25.73 14.02
C ASN A 75 -1.91 25.12 13.99
N THR A 76 -1.02 25.61 14.85
CA THR A 76 0.33 25.07 15.03
C THR A 76 0.33 23.68 15.65
N ALA A 77 -0.85 23.15 15.96
CA ALA A 77 -1.06 21.79 16.43
C ALA A 77 -0.69 20.79 15.32
N ILE A 78 0.26 19.91 15.61
CA ILE A 78 0.57 18.73 14.79
C ILE A 78 -0.54 17.69 15.00
N SER A 79 -0.99 17.04 13.93
CA SER A 79 -1.96 15.93 14.00
C SER A 79 -1.54 14.86 15.02
N GLN A 80 -2.52 14.23 15.68
CA GLN A 80 -2.27 13.05 16.53
C GLN A 80 -1.83 11.82 15.72
N CYS A 81 -2.22 11.73 14.45
CA CYS A 81 -1.80 10.68 13.53
C CYS A 81 -1.57 11.25 12.11
N PRO A 82 -0.37 11.82 11.88
CA PRO A 82 0.04 12.37 10.58
C PRO A 82 -0.10 11.35 9.46
N VAL A 83 -0.31 11.82 8.23
CA VAL A 83 -0.43 10.96 7.04
C VAL A 83 0.88 10.93 6.29
N GLU A 84 1.39 9.75 5.96
CA GLU A 84 2.48 9.60 5.01
C GLU A 84 1.94 9.28 3.62
N ASN A 85 2.32 10.09 2.62
CA ASN A 85 1.89 9.93 1.24
C ASN A 85 2.86 9.07 0.44
N GLY A 86 2.36 8.31 -0.54
CA GLY A 86 3.22 7.49 -1.42
C GLY A 86 3.62 6.14 -0.80
N VAL A 87 2.97 5.75 0.29
CA VAL A 87 3.13 4.44 0.93
C VAL A 87 2.20 3.42 0.27
N LEU A 88 2.74 2.26 -0.10
CA LEU A 88 2.01 1.13 -0.67
C LEU A 88 2.04 -0.05 0.29
N LEU A 89 1.01 -0.89 0.25
CA LEU A 89 0.94 -2.11 1.04
C LEU A 89 1.41 -3.32 0.21
N SER A 90 2.35 -4.08 0.76
CA SER A 90 2.68 -5.43 0.29
C SER A 90 2.36 -6.47 1.37
N GLN A 91 2.40 -7.75 1.02
CA GLN A 91 2.26 -8.85 1.97
C GLN A 91 3.40 -8.92 3.01
N TRP A 92 4.48 -8.14 2.84
CA TRP A 92 5.58 -8.01 3.82
C TRP A 92 5.71 -6.60 4.38
N GLY A 93 4.59 -5.89 4.47
CA GLY A 93 4.52 -4.59 5.12
C GLY A 93 4.38 -3.42 4.14
N ALA A 94 4.17 -2.25 4.75
CA ALA A 94 4.04 -0.97 4.07
C ALA A 94 5.40 -0.47 3.61
N PHE A 95 5.53 0.03 2.39
CA PHE A 95 6.79 0.56 1.86
C PHE A 95 6.55 1.85 1.08
N SER A 96 7.52 2.75 1.10
CA SER A 96 7.50 3.97 0.31
C SER A 96 7.86 3.67 -1.15
N ALA A 97 6.97 4.01 -2.08
CA ALA A 97 7.19 3.77 -3.51
C ALA A 97 8.24 4.73 -4.10
N GLY A 98 8.43 5.91 -3.50
CA GLY A 98 9.36 6.93 -3.96
C GLY A 98 10.80 6.40 -4.05
N PRO A 99 11.43 6.02 -2.91
CA PRO A 99 12.78 5.45 -2.88
C PRO A 99 12.97 4.21 -3.76
N VAL A 100 11.92 3.40 -3.92
CA VAL A 100 11.94 2.24 -4.83
C VAL A 100 12.14 2.67 -6.28
N LEU A 101 11.30 3.60 -6.74
CA LEU A 101 11.32 4.07 -8.13
C LEU A 101 12.60 4.88 -8.42
N THR A 102 13.02 5.73 -7.48
CA THR A 102 14.25 6.53 -7.63
C THR A 102 15.49 5.65 -7.57
N GLY A 103 15.52 4.62 -6.72
CA GLY A 103 16.59 3.64 -6.67
C GLY A 103 16.76 2.88 -7.98
N ILE A 104 15.65 2.41 -8.58
CA ILE A 104 15.68 1.76 -9.90
C ILE A 104 16.15 2.73 -10.99
N ALA A 105 15.63 3.96 -10.99
CA ALA A 105 16.03 4.98 -11.97
C ALA A 105 17.53 5.33 -11.87
N ALA A 106 18.03 5.50 -10.65
CA ALA A 106 19.46 5.70 -10.39
C ALA A 106 20.29 4.47 -10.80
N GLY A 107 19.75 3.26 -10.60
CA GLY A 107 20.37 2.02 -11.04
C GLY A 107 20.50 1.88 -12.56
N LEU A 108 19.50 2.34 -13.31
CA LEU A 108 19.51 2.29 -14.78
C LEU A 108 20.45 3.33 -15.41
N SER A 109 20.76 4.40 -14.67
CA SER A 109 21.67 5.49 -15.04
C SER A 109 22.64 5.78 -13.89
N PRO A 110 23.55 4.84 -13.57
CA PRO A 110 24.42 4.98 -12.40
C PRO A 110 25.41 6.13 -12.62
N GLN A 111 25.52 7.00 -11.62
CA GLN A 111 26.41 8.16 -11.64
C GLN A 111 27.09 8.31 -10.29
N THR A 112 28.39 8.60 -10.33
CA THR A 112 29.17 8.95 -9.16
C THR A 112 29.79 10.32 -9.40
N VAL A 113 29.49 11.27 -8.53
CA VAL A 113 29.90 12.67 -8.67
C VAL A 113 30.65 13.09 -7.41
N THR A 114 31.66 13.94 -7.55
CA THR A 114 32.37 14.47 -6.39
C THR A 114 31.55 15.55 -5.68
N THR A 115 31.65 15.66 -4.36
CA THR A 115 30.96 16.72 -3.59
C THR A 115 31.35 18.12 -4.09
N ARG A 116 32.58 18.28 -4.58
CA ARG A 116 33.06 19.54 -5.17
C ARG A 116 32.30 19.92 -6.43
N GLU A 117 32.01 18.97 -7.31
CA GLU A 117 31.23 19.21 -8.54
C GLU A 117 29.77 19.54 -8.20
N LEU A 118 29.17 18.82 -7.25
CA LEU A 118 27.80 19.10 -6.80
C LEU A 118 27.66 20.50 -6.19
N LEU A 119 28.61 20.90 -5.34
CA LEU A 119 28.65 22.23 -4.73
C LEU A 119 28.99 23.34 -5.73
N ALA A 120 29.67 23.02 -6.83
CA ALA A 120 29.90 23.98 -7.91
C ALA A 120 28.63 24.24 -8.75
N LEU A 121 27.72 23.27 -8.79
CA LEU A 121 26.42 23.39 -9.46
C LEU A 121 25.37 24.07 -8.57
N SER A 122 25.47 23.99 -7.24
CA SER A 122 24.57 24.70 -6.35
C SER A 122 24.88 26.20 -6.37
N ARG A 123 23.85 27.04 -6.57
CA ARG A 123 23.98 28.48 -6.89
C ARG A 123 24.45 29.35 -5.70
N VAL A 124 24.98 28.76 -4.63
CA VAL A 124 25.47 29.49 -3.45
C VAL A 124 26.88 30.00 -3.70
N VAL A 125 26.98 30.99 -4.58
CA VAL A 125 28.19 31.76 -4.83
C VAL A 125 28.48 32.61 -3.59
N GLY A 126 29.41 32.19 -2.71
CA GLY A 126 29.91 33.12 -1.70
C GLY A 126 30.65 32.62 -0.46
N ARG A 127 30.69 31.32 -0.13
CA ARG A 127 31.45 30.86 1.05
C ARG A 127 32.57 29.92 0.65
N SER A 128 33.76 30.23 1.16
CA SER A 128 35.08 29.67 0.84
C SER A 128 35.09 28.16 0.59
N GLN A 129 35.39 27.76 -0.65
CA GLN A 129 35.72 26.38 -1.09
C GLN A 129 37.04 25.82 -0.49
N ARG A 130 37.56 26.42 0.58
CA ARG A 130 38.87 26.05 1.14
C ARG A 130 38.64 25.14 2.34
N GLN A 131 38.95 23.86 2.17
CA GLN A 131 38.95 22.77 3.17
C GLN A 131 37.66 21.96 3.36
N GLN A 132 36.96 21.60 2.28
CA GLN A 132 36.02 20.48 2.35
C GLN A 132 36.69 19.22 1.79
N GLN A 133 36.59 18.11 2.54
CA GLN A 133 37.00 16.79 2.08
C GLN A 133 36.19 16.44 0.82
N SER A 134 36.88 15.97 -0.23
CA SER A 134 36.23 15.54 -1.47
C SER A 134 35.72 14.12 -1.25
N PHE A 135 34.40 13.97 -1.15
CA PHE A 135 33.76 12.66 -1.14
C PHE A 135 33.15 12.36 -2.50
N GLN A 136 32.91 11.08 -2.77
CA GLN A 136 32.17 10.63 -3.93
C GLN A 136 30.75 10.24 -3.51
N VAL A 137 29.76 10.83 -4.18
CA VAL A 137 28.35 10.54 -3.98
C VAL A 137 27.87 9.67 -5.13
N ASP A 138 27.40 8.47 -4.82
CA ASP A 138 26.73 7.57 -5.76
C ASP A 138 25.22 7.83 -5.73
N ASN A 139 24.65 8.11 -6.90
CA ASN A 139 23.25 8.47 -7.01
C ASN A 139 22.29 7.38 -6.53
N ARG A 140 22.68 6.10 -6.56
CA ARG A 140 21.85 4.98 -6.08
C ARG A 140 21.66 5.03 -4.56
N TRP A 141 22.70 5.42 -3.83
CA TRP A 141 22.67 5.56 -2.38
C TRP A 141 21.93 6.83 -1.97
N ALA A 142 22.24 7.95 -2.64
CA ALA A 142 21.61 9.24 -2.38
C ALA A 142 20.11 9.24 -2.72
N ALA A 143 19.68 8.44 -3.70
CA ALA A 143 18.27 8.30 -4.08
C ALA A 143 17.48 7.31 -3.18
N THR A 144 18.15 6.66 -2.24
CA THR A 144 17.59 5.64 -1.34
C THR A 144 18.05 5.94 0.10
N LEU A 145 18.68 4.98 0.79
CA LEU A 145 18.98 5.06 2.22
C LEU A 145 19.84 6.26 2.63
N ALA A 146 20.87 6.60 1.84
CA ALA A 146 21.80 7.66 2.25
C ALA A 146 21.15 9.04 2.19
N GLY A 147 20.16 9.24 1.31
CA GLY A 147 19.41 10.50 1.22
C GLY A 147 18.62 10.78 2.50
N ASP A 148 17.77 9.83 2.88
CA ASP A 148 16.91 9.93 4.07
C ASP A 148 17.76 10.00 5.35
N LEU A 149 18.83 9.18 5.44
CA LEU A 149 19.77 9.24 6.56
C LEU A 149 20.50 10.58 6.68
N SER A 150 20.76 11.27 5.57
CA SER A 150 21.32 12.63 5.62
C SER A 150 20.31 13.63 6.17
N GLU A 151 19.02 13.48 5.85
CA GLU A 151 17.97 14.31 6.47
C GLU A 151 17.88 14.06 7.98
N VAL A 152 17.88 12.78 8.39
CA VAL A 152 17.93 12.37 9.81
C VAL A 152 19.14 13.02 10.51
N ALA A 153 20.34 12.85 9.95
CA ALA A 153 21.58 13.37 10.54
C ALA A 153 21.55 14.89 10.70
N LEU A 154 21.08 15.64 9.69
CA LEU A 154 21.09 17.10 9.70
C LEU A 154 19.97 17.70 10.56
N ARG A 155 18.74 17.16 10.47
CA ARG A 155 17.57 17.67 11.21
C ARG A 155 17.61 17.26 12.69
N GLN A 156 17.86 15.99 12.97
CA GLN A 156 17.82 15.49 14.34
C GLN A 156 19.15 15.69 15.08
N GLY A 157 20.29 15.54 14.39
CA GLY A 157 21.61 15.72 15.01
C GLY A 157 21.87 17.14 15.53
N SER A 158 21.25 18.14 14.90
CA SER A 158 21.33 19.54 15.33
C SER A 158 20.37 19.90 16.48
N ALA A 159 19.47 19.01 16.87
CA ALA A 159 18.53 19.25 17.96
C ALA A 159 19.22 19.24 19.33
N ALA A 160 18.66 19.98 20.29
CA ALA A 160 19.23 20.13 21.64
C ALA A 160 19.37 18.79 22.39
N ASN A 161 18.48 17.83 22.12
CA ASN A 161 18.56 16.45 22.60
C ASN A 161 19.03 15.56 21.43
N ARG A 162 20.29 15.11 21.48
CA ARG A 162 20.99 14.35 20.41
C ARG A 162 20.47 12.92 20.20
N ASN A 163 19.21 12.65 20.48
CA ASN A 163 18.62 11.33 20.32
C ASN A 163 18.22 11.16 18.85
N ILE A 164 19.15 10.68 18.04
CA ILE A 164 18.87 10.33 16.64
C ILE A 164 18.11 9.01 16.59
N ALA A 165 16.93 9.03 16.00
CA ALA A 165 16.04 7.89 15.88
C ALA A 165 15.51 7.75 14.45
N VAL A 166 15.33 6.50 14.03
CA VAL A 166 14.73 6.13 12.75
C VAL A 166 13.58 5.15 12.98
N GLY A 167 12.74 4.95 11.97
CA GLY A 167 11.68 3.95 12.01
C GLY A 167 10.38 4.46 12.60
N ALA A 168 9.91 5.61 12.12
CA ALA A 168 8.58 6.08 12.45
C ALA A 168 7.51 5.06 12.03
N SER A 169 6.94 4.34 13.01
CA SER A 169 5.95 3.31 12.73
C SER A 169 4.59 3.91 12.33
N GLY A 170 3.89 3.21 11.44
CA GLY A 170 2.56 3.58 11.00
C GLY A 170 1.69 2.37 10.66
N THR A 171 0.44 2.63 10.33
CA THR A 171 -0.50 1.59 9.88
C THR A 171 -1.51 2.17 8.90
N PHE A 172 -2.01 1.30 8.02
CA PHE A 172 -3.13 1.66 7.16
C PHE A 172 -4.43 1.76 7.93
N ASN A 173 -5.33 2.59 7.43
CA ASN A 173 -6.70 2.75 7.93
C ASN A 173 -7.57 1.48 7.77
N SER A 174 -7.18 0.56 6.88
CA SER A 174 -7.85 -0.71 6.63
C SER A 174 -6.87 -1.71 6.03
N THR A 175 -7.03 -2.98 6.41
CA THR A 175 -6.30 -4.11 5.81
C THR A 175 -6.93 -4.60 4.51
N LEU A 176 -8.20 -4.27 4.26
CA LEU A 176 -8.95 -4.71 3.07
C LEU A 176 -8.82 -3.70 1.93
N ILE A 177 -8.96 -2.41 2.24
CA ILE A 177 -8.80 -1.31 1.27
C ILE A 177 -7.90 -0.25 1.90
N PRO A 178 -6.56 -0.44 1.86
CA PRO A 178 -5.62 0.53 2.38
C PRO A 178 -5.69 1.81 1.54
N ARG A 179 -6.05 2.94 2.16
CA ARG A 179 -6.10 4.25 1.49
C ARG A 179 -5.17 5.27 2.12
N TRP A 180 -5.12 5.27 3.44
CA TRP A 180 -4.36 6.24 4.21
C TRP A 180 -3.40 5.50 5.13
N TYR A 181 -2.12 5.84 5.07
CA TYR A 181 -1.11 5.35 5.99
C TYR A 181 -0.87 6.41 7.06
N PHE A 182 -1.22 6.07 8.30
CA PHE A 182 -1.11 6.98 9.43
C PHE A 182 0.10 6.63 10.28
N LEU A 183 0.92 7.63 10.57
CA LEU A 183 2.02 7.53 11.51
C LEU A 183 1.49 7.55 12.94
N ARG A 184 2.13 6.78 13.81
CA ARG A 184 1.79 6.67 15.24
C ARG A 184 2.47 7.71 16.11
N GLN A 185 3.49 8.37 15.57
CA GLN A 185 4.30 9.35 16.27
C GLN A 185 4.15 10.72 15.61
N ARG A 186 4.52 11.76 16.36
CA ARG A 186 4.35 13.16 15.98
C ARG A 186 5.69 13.86 15.68
N GLU A 187 6.77 13.08 15.69
CA GLU A 187 8.15 13.52 15.52
C GLU A 187 8.98 12.42 14.82
N PHE A 188 10.21 12.76 14.44
CA PHE A 188 11.16 11.87 13.75
C PHE A 188 10.62 11.32 12.42
N PHE A 189 10.10 12.22 11.56
CA PHE A 189 9.52 11.87 10.26
C PHE A 189 10.56 11.68 9.15
N GLU A 190 11.83 11.97 9.40
CA GLU A 190 12.87 11.98 8.38
C GLU A 190 13.23 10.59 7.83
N MET A 191 12.84 9.53 8.53
CA MET A 191 13.02 8.16 8.06
C MET A 191 11.97 7.25 8.71
N THR A 192 10.85 7.06 8.01
CA THR A 192 9.75 6.19 8.47
C THR A 192 10.04 4.71 8.25
N ASP A 193 9.23 3.87 8.88
CA ASP A 193 9.24 2.42 8.64
C ASP A 193 8.98 2.04 7.18
N ALA A 194 8.18 2.85 6.47
CA ALA A 194 7.88 2.65 5.06
C ALA A 194 9.05 3.11 4.18
N GLU A 195 9.70 4.22 4.52
CA GLU A 195 10.91 4.72 3.85
C GLU A 195 12.09 3.77 4.02
N ILE A 196 12.31 3.21 5.22
CA ILE A 196 13.35 2.19 5.44
C ILE A 196 13.14 1.01 4.49
N ARG A 197 11.93 0.46 4.44
CA ARG A 197 11.61 -0.67 3.53
C ARG A 197 11.79 -0.29 2.08
N GLY A 198 11.24 0.85 1.66
CA GLY A 198 11.34 1.35 0.30
C GLY A 198 12.77 1.67 -0.12
N GLY A 199 13.59 2.19 0.79
CA GLY A 199 15.00 2.52 0.58
C GLY A 199 15.86 1.28 0.46
N ILE A 200 15.64 0.26 1.30
CA ILE A 200 16.31 -1.04 1.16
C ILE A 200 15.93 -1.69 -0.17
N ASP A 201 14.64 -1.74 -0.48
CA ASP A 201 14.12 -2.34 -1.73
C ASP A 201 14.64 -1.62 -2.97
N GLY A 202 14.59 -0.28 -2.94
CA GLY A 202 15.12 0.59 -3.99
C GLY A 202 16.62 0.42 -4.19
N LEU A 203 17.39 0.27 -3.13
CA LEU A 203 18.83 0.03 -3.21
C LEU A 203 19.14 -1.36 -3.77
N ILE A 204 18.45 -2.41 -3.29
CA ILE A 204 18.58 -3.77 -3.82
C ILE A 204 18.28 -3.77 -5.33
N MET A 205 17.14 -3.22 -5.74
CA MET A 205 16.76 -3.19 -7.15
C MET A 205 17.69 -2.29 -7.97
N GLY A 206 18.09 -1.14 -7.44
CA GLY A 206 19.00 -0.20 -8.11
C GLY A 206 20.40 -0.77 -8.36
N LEU A 207 20.95 -1.52 -7.39
CA LEU A 207 22.25 -2.17 -7.55
C LEU A 207 22.23 -3.30 -8.59
N ASN A 208 21.08 -3.95 -8.78
CA ASN A 208 20.91 -5.09 -9.71
C ASN A 208 20.22 -4.72 -11.05
N ALA A 209 19.71 -3.49 -11.20
CA ALA A 209 18.85 -3.10 -12.32
C ALA A 209 19.50 -3.32 -13.70
N VAL A 210 20.78 -2.97 -13.85
CA VAL A 210 21.53 -3.15 -15.10
C VAL A 210 21.70 -4.63 -15.44
N GLU A 211 22.03 -5.45 -14.43
CA GLU A 211 22.20 -6.88 -14.62
C GLU A 211 20.89 -7.55 -15.06
N TRP A 212 19.80 -7.23 -14.37
CA TRP A 212 18.47 -7.73 -14.69
C TRP A 212 18.00 -7.34 -16.10
N ARG A 213 18.26 -6.09 -16.50
CA ARG A 213 18.00 -5.61 -17.87
C ARG A 213 18.83 -6.36 -18.91
N ASN A 214 20.11 -6.63 -18.62
CA ASN A 214 21.00 -7.32 -19.55
C ASN A 214 20.64 -8.81 -19.71
N ARG A 215 20.09 -9.45 -18.67
CA ARG A 215 19.56 -10.82 -18.78
C ARG A 215 18.30 -10.86 -19.68
N PHE A 216 17.45 -9.85 -19.63
CA PHE A 216 16.23 -9.75 -20.46
C PHE A 216 16.02 -8.33 -21.00
N ASN A 217 16.43 -8.10 -22.25
CA ASN A 217 16.42 -6.77 -22.90
C ASN A 217 15.04 -6.08 -23.00
N ALA A 218 13.93 -6.80 -22.74
CA ALA A 218 12.57 -6.28 -22.84
C ALA A 218 11.80 -6.32 -21.51
N ILE A 219 12.49 -6.49 -20.37
CA ILE A 219 11.81 -6.50 -19.06
C ILE A 219 11.22 -5.12 -18.73
N LYS A 220 9.93 -5.11 -18.36
CA LYS A 220 9.22 -3.89 -17.94
C LYS A 220 9.36 -3.68 -16.43
N LEU A 221 9.32 -2.42 -16.00
CA LEU A 221 9.33 -2.06 -14.58
C LEU A 221 8.23 -2.79 -13.79
N SER A 222 7.02 -2.84 -14.34
CA SER A 222 5.91 -3.56 -13.69
C SER A 222 6.20 -5.04 -13.46
N GLN A 223 6.97 -5.68 -14.34
CA GLN A 223 7.37 -7.08 -14.19
C GLN A 223 8.44 -7.25 -13.10
N VAL A 224 9.40 -6.32 -13.01
CA VAL A 224 10.41 -6.34 -11.93
C VAL A 224 9.73 -6.18 -10.58
N LEU A 225 8.82 -5.21 -10.45
CA LEU A 225 8.08 -4.97 -9.22
C LEU A 225 7.19 -6.16 -8.84
N ASP A 226 6.44 -6.71 -9.80
CA ASP A 226 5.63 -7.92 -9.61
C ASP A 226 6.50 -9.10 -9.13
N MET A 227 7.65 -9.34 -9.75
CA MET A 227 8.56 -10.40 -9.31
C MET A 227 9.15 -10.15 -7.92
N TYR A 228 9.64 -8.94 -7.65
CA TYR A 228 10.28 -8.57 -6.37
C TYR A 228 9.30 -8.65 -5.19
N TYR A 229 8.07 -8.21 -5.40
CA TYR A 229 7.00 -8.29 -4.42
C TYR A 229 6.18 -9.60 -4.52
N SER A 230 6.73 -10.65 -5.13
CA SER A 230 6.14 -12.00 -5.13
C SER A 230 7.03 -13.02 -4.42
N HIS A 231 6.47 -14.20 -4.12
CA HIS A 231 7.26 -15.31 -3.56
C HIS A 231 8.36 -15.83 -4.50
N ARG A 232 8.29 -15.52 -5.81
CA ARG A 232 9.25 -16.01 -6.81
C ARG A 232 10.59 -15.29 -6.72
N GLY A 233 10.57 -13.99 -6.44
CA GLY A 233 11.73 -13.11 -6.53
C GLY A 233 12.15 -12.81 -7.97
N VAL A 234 13.07 -11.86 -8.13
CA VAL A 234 13.57 -11.41 -9.44
C VAL A 234 14.65 -12.35 -9.94
N PHE A 235 14.31 -13.21 -10.90
CA PHE A 235 15.14 -14.28 -11.50
C PHE A 235 15.67 -15.36 -10.54
N GLU A 236 15.79 -15.04 -9.26
CA GLU A 236 16.27 -15.88 -8.18
C GLU A 236 15.43 -15.60 -6.94
N ARG A 237 15.13 -16.64 -6.14
CA ARG A 237 14.32 -16.52 -4.91
C ARG A 237 14.95 -15.63 -3.83
N ARG A 238 16.23 -15.29 -3.98
CA ARG A 238 16.96 -14.40 -3.07
C ARG A 238 16.44 -12.96 -3.14
N PHE A 239 16.18 -12.44 -4.33
CA PHE A 239 15.80 -11.03 -4.53
C PHE A 239 14.30 -10.85 -4.44
N ARG A 240 13.80 -10.72 -3.19
CA ARG A 240 12.39 -10.46 -2.89
C ARG A 240 12.26 -9.72 -1.55
N ALA A 241 11.17 -8.97 -1.40
CA ALA A 241 10.93 -8.08 -0.26
C ALA A 241 11.05 -8.77 1.13
N CYS A 242 10.63 -10.02 1.28
CA CYS A 242 10.74 -10.72 2.57
C CYS A 242 12.16 -11.07 3.01
N ASN A 243 13.16 -10.91 2.12
CA ASN A 243 14.57 -11.13 2.42
C ASN A 243 15.30 -9.81 2.77
N ARG A 244 14.62 -8.66 2.90
CA ARG A 244 15.25 -7.36 3.21
C ARG A 244 16.25 -7.43 4.36
N ASN A 245 15.84 -7.96 5.50
CA ASN A 245 16.69 -8.05 6.70
C ASN A 245 17.97 -8.86 6.42
N THR A 246 17.85 -9.98 5.71
CA THR A 246 19.01 -10.81 5.33
C THR A 246 19.92 -10.15 4.28
N LEU A 247 19.34 -9.36 3.36
CA LEU A 247 20.08 -8.68 2.29
C LEU A 247 20.70 -7.36 2.76
N PHE A 248 20.14 -6.73 3.79
CA PHE A 248 20.55 -5.44 4.29
C PHE A 248 22.06 -5.31 4.53
N PRO A 249 22.73 -6.20 5.30
CA PRO A 249 24.18 -6.06 5.52
C PRO A 249 25.02 -6.26 4.24
N GLU A 250 24.48 -6.94 3.23
CA GLU A 250 25.17 -7.19 1.96
C GLU A 250 25.04 -6.01 0.99
N VAL A 251 23.85 -5.42 0.90
CA VAL A 251 23.54 -4.32 -0.03
C VAL A 251 23.83 -2.94 0.55
N ALA A 252 23.79 -2.82 1.87
CA ALA A 252 24.10 -1.60 2.61
C ALA A 252 25.15 -1.85 3.71
N PRO A 253 26.41 -2.23 3.36
CA PRO A 253 27.47 -2.37 4.36
C PRO A 253 27.67 -1.07 5.14
N VAL A 254 27.78 -1.16 6.47
CA VAL A 254 27.78 0.00 7.38
C VAL A 254 28.82 1.06 6.98
N GLU A 255 30.04 0.63 6.63
CA GLU A 255 31.12 1.56 6.22
C GLU A 255 30.77 2.35 4.95
N GLN A 256 30.21 1.67 3.94
CA GLN A 256 29.82 2.32 2.71
C GLN A 256 28.63 3.26 2.93
N LEU A 257 27.68 2.83 3.76
CA LEU A 257 26.53 3.64 4.13
C LEU A 257 26.95 4.91 4.89
N ARG A 258 27.86 4.80 5.88
CA ARG A 258 28.46 5.96 6.59
C ARG A 258 29.14 6.93 5.62
N ALA A 259 29.95 6.41 4.70
CA ALA A 259 30.65 7.23 3.72
C ALA A 259 29.68 7.97 2.80
N GLN A 260 28.65 7.28 2.27
CA GLN A 260 27.65 7.89 1.38
C GLN A 260 26.75 8.88 2.10
N THR A 261 26.28 8.56 3.31
CA THR A 261 25.48 9.49 4.14
C THR A 261 26.30 10.73 4.50
N THR A 262 27.54 10.58 4.96
CA THR A 262 28.40 11.74 5.27
C THR A 262 28.62 12.61 4.04
N ALA A 263 28.97 11.98 2.90
CA ALA A 263 29.19 12.69 1.64
C ALA A 263 27.95 13.49 1.22
N PHE A 264 26.78 12.86 1.23
CA PHE A 264 25.54 13.51 0.82
C PHE A 264 25.09 14.59 1.82
N SER A 265 25.24 14.36 3.13
CA SER A 265 24.95 15.35 4.18
C SER A 265 25.76 16.64 4.00
N THR A 266 27.02 16.57 3.54
CA THR A 266 27.83 17.78 3.31
C THR A 266 27.32 18.65 2.15
N VAL A 267 26.64 18.03 1.18
CA VAL A 267 25.99 18.73 0.07
C VAL A 267 24.65 19.28 0.53
N LEU A 268 23.84 18.43 1.18
CA LEU A 268 22.49 18.75 1.62
C LEU A 268 22.45 19.87 2.69
N ASP A 269 23.45 19.94 3.58
CA ASP A 269 23.63 21.04 4.55
C ASP A 269 23.62 22.44 3.90
N LYS A 270 24.02 22.55 2.62
CA LYS A 270 24.04 23.83 1.91
C LYS A 270 22.69 24.23 1.32
N ASP A 271 21.83 23.27 1.06
CA ASP A 271 20.50 23.49 0.49
C ASP A 271 19.41 23.52 1.59
N MET A 272 19.67 22.93 2.75
CA MET A 272 18.76 22.93 3.89
C MET A 272 18.86 24.21 4.74
N GLN A 273 17.71 24.74 5.15
CA GLN A 273 17.62 25.81 6.14
C GLN A 273 17.73 25.24 7.56
N LEU A 274 18.95 25.08 8.05
CA LEU A 274 19.21 24.62 9.42
C LEU A 274 19.24 25.80 10.40
N ARG A 275 18.80 25.56 11.64
CA ARG A 275 18.83 26.56 12.73
C ARG A 275 20.25 26.87 13.22
N VAL A 276 21.21 26.00 12.90
CA VAL A 276 22.60 26.06 13.37
C VAL A 276 23.56 25.90 12.19
N THR A 277 24.78 26.41 12.35
CA THR A 277 25.87 26.13 11.41
C THR A 277 26.61 24.88 11.85
N LEU A 278 26.70 23.89 10.97
CA LEU A 278 27.37 22.62 11.27
C LEU A 278 28.85 22.64 10.84
N THR A 279 29.72 22.05 11.67
CA THR A 279 31.11 21.78 11.30
C THR A 279 31.21 20.45 10.55
N PRO A 280 32.22 20.25 9.68
CA PRO A 280 32.41 18.98 8.97
C PRO A 280 32.48 17.75 9.91
N ASN A 281 33.18 17.89 11.04
CA ASN A 281 33.26 16.82 12.04
C ASN A 281 31.91 16.56 12.73
N GLY A 282 31.08 17.59 12.90
CA GLY A 282 29.71 17.43 13.41
C GLY A 282 28.82 16.67 12.42
N ILE A 283 28.89 17.00 11.13
CA ILE A 283 28.16 16.29 10.07
C ILE A 283 28.54 14.82 10.04
N GLN A 284 29.83 14.50 10.14
CA GLN A 284 30.30 13.12 10.20
C GLN A 284 29.75 12.39 11.43
N ALA A 285 29.88 12.98 12.62
CA ALA A 285 29.39 12.36 13.86
C ALA A 285 27.86 12.11 13.84
N PHE A 286 27.08 13.04 13.29
CA PHE A 286 25.63 12.86 13.15
C PHE A 286 25.28 11.79 12.12
N SER A 287 26.03 11.74 11.01
CA SER A 287 25.87 10.71 9.99
C SER A 287 26.20 9.31 10.54
N ASP A 288 27.28 9.19 11.31
CA ASP A 288 27.67 7.94 11.96
C ASP A 288 26.58 7.46 12.93
N SER A 289 26.01 8.36 13.73
CA SER A 289 24.94 8.04 14.68
C SER A 289 23.62 7.68 13.98
N ALA A 290 23.26 8.35 12.88
CA ALA A 290 22.09 8.00 12.09
C ALA A 290 22.22 6.60 11.46
N VAL A 291 23.39 6.29 10.91
CA VAL A 291 23.66 4.95 10.34
C VAL A 291 23.67 3.88 11.42
N GLU A 292 24.23 4.15 12.60
CA GLU A 292 24.21 3.22 13.72
C GLU A 292 22.77 2.93 14.19
N SER A 293 21.95 3.98 14.28
CA SER A 293 20.52 3.87 14.58
C SER A 293 19.80 2.97 13.57
N LEU A 294 20.01 3.16 12.26
CA LEU A 294 19.42 2.29 11.24
C LEU A 294 19.96 0.86 11.29
N SER A 295 21.28 0.69 11.45
CA SER A 295 21.93 -0.63 11.45
C SER A 295 21.48 -1.53 12.60
N SER A 296 21.10 -0.93 13.73
CA SER A 296 20.49 -1.63 14.86
C SER A 296 18.97 -1.81 14.67
N TYR A 297 18.29 -0.81 14.12
CA TYR A 297 16.84 -0.83 13.92
C TYR A 297 16.36 -1.92 12.95
N VAL A 298 16.99 -2.05 11.77
CA VAL A 298 16.58 -3.00 10.74
C VAL A 298 16.50 -4.45 11.24
N PRO A 299 17.53 -5.01 11.90
CA PRO A 299 17.44 -6.39 12.38
C PRO A 299 16.58 -6.58 13.64
N GLN A 300 16.42 -5.55 14.48
CA GLN A 300 15.81 -5.70 15.81
C GLN A 300 14.35 -5.24 15.90
N SER A 301 14.00 -4.19 15.16
CA SER A 301 12.76 -3.44 15.35
C SER A 301 11.88 -3.41 14.09
N LEU A 302 12.46 -3.59 12.90
CA LEU A 302 11.70 -3.67 11.66
C LEU A 302 10.93 -5.00 11.60
N ASN A 303 9.64 -4.95 11.92
CA ASN A 303 8.76 -6.12 12.03
C ASN A 303 8.30 -6.68 10.67
N ASP A 304 9.25 -7.18 9.88
CA ASP A 304 8.97 -7.76 8.57
C ASP A 304 8.59 -9.24 8.67
N PRO A 305 7.45 -9.67 8.08
CA PRO A 305 7.10 -11.07 8.02
C PRO A 305 8.16 -11.88 7.27
N SER A 306 8.65 -12.96 7.87
CA SER A 306 9.65 -13.80 7.22
C SER A 306 9.09 -14.47 5.97
N CYS A 307 9.97 -14.78 5.01
CA CYS A 307 9.59 -15.53 3.83
C CYS A 307 9.02 -16.91 4.16
N ALA A 308 9.40 -17.53 5.29
CA ALA A 308 8.92 -18.85 5.69
C ALA A 308 7.49 -18.79 6.24
N VAL A 309 7.16 -17.74 6.99
CA VAL A 309 5.81 -17.53 7.55
C VAL A 309 4.83 -17.09 6.47
N THR A 310 5.30 -16.31 5.51
CA THR A 310 4.49 -15.88 4.36
C THR A 310 4.49 -16.89 3.22
N ALA A 311 5.34 -17.91 3.25
CA ALA A 311 5.31 -18.97 2.25
C ALA A 311 3.95 -19.65 2.30
N ILE A 312 3.18 -19.48 1.23
CA ILE A 312 1.99 -20.27 0.97
C ILE A 312 2.47 -21.71 0.76
N ARG A 313 2.44 -22.50 1.84
CA ARG A 313 2.97 -23.86 2.01
C ARG A 313 4.43 -24.05 1.53
N PRO A 314 5.35 -24.45 2.42
CA PRO A 314 6.68 -24.87 1.99
C PRO A 314 6.50 -26.07 1.03
N ASN A 315 6.96 -25.92 -0.22
CA ASN A 315 6.95 -26.91 -1.32
C ASN A 315 5.78 -26.90 -2.32
N ASP A 316 4.97 -25.85 -2.45
CA ASP A 316 4.01 -25.81 -3.57
C ASP A 316 4.65 -25.25 -4.85
N GLU A 317 5.19 -26.13 -5.70
CA GLU A 317 5.62 -25.81 -7.08
C GLU A 317 4.43 -25.44 -7.99
N ASN A 318 3.19 -25.61 -7.50
CA ASN A 318 1.94 -25.42 -8.22
C ASN A 318 1.16 -24.17 -7.79
N ILE A 319 1.81 -23.09 -7.34
CA ILE A 319 1.15 -21.77 -7.36
C ILE A 319 1.06 -21.32 -8.81
N TRP A 320 0.10 -21.94 -9.51
CA TRP A 320 -0.42 -21.54 -10.79
C TRP A 320 -1.01 -20.14 -10.58
N ARG A 321 -0.52 -19.17 -11.34
CA ARG A 321 -1.31 -17.97 -11.59
C ARG A 321 -2.63 -18.46 -12.16
N THR A 322 -3.72 -18.33 -11.40
CA THR A 322 -5.04 -18.71 -11.89
C THR A 322 -5.36 -17.79 -13.05
N SER A 323 -5.51 -18.35 -14.25
CA SER A 323 -6.01 -17.62 -15.41
C SER A 323 -7.49 -17.96 -15.56
N ALA A 324 -8.34 -17.05 -15.10
CA ALA A 324 -9.78 -17.22 -15.14
C ALA A 324 -10.47 -16.00 -15.76
N ASP A 325 -11.65 -16.22 -16.34
CA ASP A 325 -12.64 -15.16 -16.52
C ASP A 325 -13.64 -15.26 -15.35
N LEU A 326 -13.59 -14.30 -14.44
CA LEU A 326 -14.43 -14.22 -13.26
C LEU A 326 -15.62 -13.30 -13.49
N PHE A 327 -16.83 -13.84 -13.40
CA PHE A 327 -18.09 -13.11 -13.53
C PHE A 327 -18.75 -12.98 -12.17
N ILE A 328 -18.77 -11.78 -11.61
CA ILE A 328 -19.33 -11.50 -10.29
C ILE A 328 -20.73 -10.90 -10.48
N PHE A 329 -21.77 -11.62 -10.06
CA PHE A 329 -23.13 -11.11 -9.97
C PHE A 329 -23.39 -10.62 -8.55
N LEU A 330 -23.57 -9.31 -8.41
CA LEU A 330 -23.66 -8.63 -7.13
C LEU A 330 -25.09 -8.17 -6.84
N ASP A 331 -25.59 -8.52 -5.67
CA ASP A 331 -26.80 -7.94 -5.08
C ASP A 331 -26.50 -6.55 -4.51
N THR A 332 -27.05 -5.49 -5.12
CA THR A 332 -26.85 -4.10 -4.66
C THR A 332 -27.74 -3.71 -3.48
N SER A 333 -28.45 -4.65 -2.87
CA SER A 333 -29.06 -4.45 -1.55
C SER A 333 -28.03 -4.49 -0.41
N TRP A 334 -26.82 -5.01 -0.65
CA TRP A 334 -25.72 -4.89 0.28
C TRP A 334 -25.31 -3.43 0.46
N PRO A 335 -25.01 -2.96 1.70
CA PRO A 335 -24.39 -1.65 1.87
C PRO A 335 -23.05 -1.57 1.12
N PHE A 336 -22.88 -0.54 0.29
CA PHE A 336 -21.71 -0.39 -0.58
C PHE A 336 -20.37 -0.53 0.18
N PHE A 337 -20.25 0.12 1.34
CA PHE A 337 -19.01 0.11 2.13
C PHE A 337 -18.67 -1.26 2.72
N GLU A 338 -19.65 -2.12 2.94
CA GLU A 338 -19.44 -3.48 3.42
C GLU A 338 -18.98 -4.37 2.27
N ILE A 339 -19.73 -4.37 1.16
CA ILE A 339 -19.49 -5.35 0.10
C ILE A 339 -18.33 -5.00 -0.84
N ASN A 340 -18.03 -3.71 -1.01
CA ASN A 340 -16.87 -3.29 -1.78
C ASN A 340 -15.57 -3.82 -1.15
N GLY A 341 -15.47 -3.79 0.19
CA GLY A 341 -14.31 -4.35 0.92
C GLY A 341 -14.09 -5.82 0.65
N VAL A 342 -15.17 -6.61 0.67
CA VAL A 342 -15.14 -8.05 0.39
C VAL A 342 -14.68 -8.32 -1.04
N VAL A 343 -15.33 -7.69 -2.03
CA VAL A 343 -15.02 -7.91 -3.45
C VAL A 343 -13.59 -7.47 -3.76
N ALA A 344 -13.17 -6.32 -3.24
CA ALA A 344 -11.80 -5.86 -3.35
C ALA A 344 -10.81 -6.87 -2.76
N HIS A 345 -11.06 -7.36 -1.54
CA HIS A 345 -10.19 -8.33 -0.90
C HIS A 345 -10.08 -9.64 -1.70
N LEU A 346 -11.19 -10.14 -2.23
CA LEU A 346 -11.22 -11.31 -3.10
C LEU A 346 -10.37 -11.07 -4.36
N LEU A 347 -10.56 -9.93 -5.04
CA LEU A 347 -9.82 -9.61 -6.26
C LEU A 347 -8.33 -9.34 -6.02
N HIS A 348 -7.95 -8.75 -4.89
CA HIS A 348 -6.54 -8.54 -4.51
C HIS A 348 -5.80 -9.85 -4.24
N ASN A 349 -6.50 -10.86 -3.72
CA ASN A 349 -5.93 -12.20 -3.47
C ASN A 349 -5.93 -13.09 -4.71
N LEU A 350 -6.61 -12.66 -5.79
CA LEU A 350 -6.56 -13.32 -7.09
C LEU A 350 -5.48 -12.65 -7.95
N ASP A 351 -4.90 -13.41 -8.88
CA ASP A 351 -3.88 -12.87 -9.79
C ASP A 351 -4.52 -12.03 -10.91
N VAL A 352 -5.13 -10.90 -10.57
CA VAL A 352 -5.78 -10.01 -11.54
C VAL A 352 -4.72 -9.19 -12.29
N ASN A 353 -4.40 -9.64 -13.50
CA ASN A 353 -3.50 -8.94 -14.40
C ASN A 353 -3.74 -9.41 -15.85
N ARG A 354 -3.00 -8.82 -16.80
CA ARG A 354 -3.13 -9.11 -18.24
C ARG A 354 -2.99 -10.60 -18.60
N PHE A 355 -2.19 -11.35 -17.86
CA PHE A 355 -1.90 -12.76 -18.10
C PHE A 355 -2.59 -13.72 -17.10
N GLY A 356 -3.18 -13.18 -16.02
CA GLY A 356 -3.85 -13.93 -14.97
C GLY A 356 -5.37 -13.89 -15.12
N THR A 357 -6.09 -13.56 -14.06
CA THR A 357 -7.56 -13.44 -14.04
C THR A 357 -8.02 -12.09 -14.61
N SER A 358 -9.09 -12.11 -15.41
CA SER A 358 -9.90 -10.91 -15.67
C SER A 358 -11.24 -11.04 -14.98
N TYR A 359 -11.82 -9.92 -14.54
CA TYR A 359 -13.10 -9.92 -13.84
C TYR A 359 -14.11 -8.98 -14.52
N THR A 360 -15.39 -9.29 -14.32
CA THR A 360 -16.54 -8.47 -14.71
C THR A 360 -17.51 -8.46 -13.55
N ILE A 361 -18.05 -7.29 -13.20
CA ILE A 361 -19.06 -7.15 -12.16
C ILE A 361 -20.38 -6.77 -12.82
N MET A 362 -21.42 -7.52 -12.53
CA MET A 362 -22.78 -7.34 -13.04
C MET A 362 -23.77 -7.32 -11.89
N ASN A 363 -24.91 -6.69 -12.10
CA ASN A 363 -26.01 -6.70 -11.15
C ASN A 363 -26.72 -8.06 -11.13
N ALA A 364 -27.11 -8.52 -9.93
CA ALA A 364 -27.73 -9.83 -9.73
C ALA A 364 -29.26 -9.88 -9.98
N VAL A 365 -29.89 -8.80 -10.41
CA VAL A 365 -31.31 -8.76 -10.81
C VAL A 365 -31.44 -8.93 -12.33
N ASP A 366 -30.74 -8.10 -13.10
CA ASP A 366 -30.92 -7.99 -14.55
C ASP A 366 -29.68 -8.36 -15.36
N GLY A 367 -28.52 -8.54 -14.71
CA GLY A 367 -27.24 -8.78 -15.39
C GLY A 367 -26.64 -7.52 -16.04
N SER A 368 -27.14 -6.32 -15.71
CA SER A 368 -26.54 -5.06 -16.16
C SER A 368 -25.09 -4.94 -15.67
N ILE A 369 -24.20 -4.43 -16.51
CA ILE A 369 -22.77 -4.35 -16.21
C ILE A 369 -22.53 -3.19 -15.24
N ILE A 370 -21.92 -3.49 -14.09
CA ILE A 370 -21.42 -2.50 -13.13
C ILE A 370 -19.96 -2.15 -13.48
N VAL A 371 -19.12 -3.17 -13.66
CA VAL A 371 -17.73 -3.04 -14.10
C VAL A 371 -17.52 -3.96 -15.29
N ASN A 372 -17.16 -3.38 -16.44
CA ASN A 372 -16.91 -4.15 -17.65
C ASN A 372 -15.65 -5.04 -17.49
N LYS A 373 -15.50 -6.04 -18.37
CA LYS A 373 -14.35 -6.95 -18.38
C LYS A 373 -13.03 -6.16 -18.35
N THR A 374 -12.29 -6.33 -17.27
CA THR A 374 -10.99 -5.70 -17.05
C THR A 374 -10.02 -6.66 -16.38
N ASN A 375 -8.74 -6.34 -16.51
CA ASN A 375 -7.61 -7.01 -15.87
C ASN A 375 -6.82 -6.05 -14.97
N SER A 376 -7.41 -4.90 -14.62
CA SER A 376 -6.82 -3.90 -13.74
C SER A 376 -7.66 -3.69 -12.49
N LEU A 377 -7.06 -3.85 -11.31
CA LEU A 377 -7.72 -3.58 -10.03
C LEU A 377 -8.04 -2.09 -9.83
N SER A 378 -7.36 -1.18 -10.52
CA SER A 378 -7.67 0.25 -10.48
C SER A 378 -9.08 0.54 -10.98
N ASP A 379 -9.54 -0.21 -11.97
CA ASP A 379 -10.82 0.00 -12.63
C ASP A 379 -11.98 -0.32 -11.70
N LEU A 380 -11.78 -1.23 -10.73
CA LEU A 380 -12.74 -1.49 -9.66
C LEU A 380 -13.11 -0.19 -8.95
N TYR A 381 -12.11 0.55 -8.48
CA TYR A 381 -12.31 1.75 -7.68
C TYR A 381 -12.69 2.97 -8.52
N ALA A 382 -12.24 3.02 -9.77
CA ALA A 382 -12.56 4.12 -10.69
C ALA A 382 -14.02 4.05 -11.18
N ILE A 383 -14.51 2.84 -11.48
CA ILE A 383 -15.82 2.63 -12.08
C ILE A 383 -16.88 2.39 -11.01
N TRP A 384 -16.61 1.52 -10.03
CA TRP A 384 -17.60 1.14 -9.02
C TRP A 384 -17.46 1.98 -7.74
N ASN A 385 -18.32 2.99 -7.64
CA ASN A 385 -18.47 3.89 -6.50
C ASN A 385 -19.90 3.87 -5.92
N LEU A 386 -20.12 4.58 -4.81
CA LEU A 386 -21.41 4.62 -4.12
C LEU A 386 -22.56 5.03 -5.05
N THR A 387 -22.36 6.05 -5.89
CA THR A 387 -23.38 6.55 -6.83
C THR A 387 -23.74 5.49 -7.86
N THR A 388 -22.75 4.84 -8.47
CA THR A 388 -22.99 3.76 -9.43
C THR A 388 -23.67 2.57 -8.77
N HIS A 389 -23.27 2.21 -7.55
CA HIS A 389 -23.85 1.10 -6.81
C HIS A 389 -25.35 1.31 -6.54
N GLN A 390 -25.73 2.53 -6.14
CA GLN A 390 -27.13 2.90 -5.87
C GLN A 390 -27.99 3.04 -7.13
N ALA A 391 -27.37 3.22 -8.29
CA ALA A 391 -28.09 3.34 -9.56
C ALA A 391 -28.62 1.99 -10.09
N HIS A 392 -28.07 0.87 -9.63
CA HIS A 392 -28.48 -0.47 -10.07
C HIS A 392 -29.61 -1.06 -9.20
N PRO A 393 -30.51 -1.87 -9.80
CA PRO A 393 -31.65 -2.45 -9.10
C PRO A 393 -31.21 -3.41 -7.98
N GLN A 394 -31.87 -3.32 -6.82
CA GLN A 394 -31.54 -4.10 -5.63
C GLN A 394 -32.21 -5.48 -5.64
N GLY A 395 -31.53 -6.49 -5.09
CA GLY A 395 -32.03 -7.86 -4.93
C GLY A 395 -31.29 -8.87 -5.82
N VAL A 396 -31.87 -10.08 -5.90
CA VAL A 396 -31.38 -11.17 -6.74
C VAL A 396 -32.54 -11.86 -7.42
N GLU A 397 -32.47 -11.96 -8.74
CA GLU A 397 -33.44 -12.68 -9.57
C GLU A 397 -32.72 -13.82 -10.28
N PHE A 398 -32.33 -14.84 -9.49
CA PHE A 398 -31.48 -15.94 -9.98
C PHE A 398 -32.00 -16.64 -11.26
N PRO A 399 -33.31 -16.98 -11.38
CA PRO A 399 -33.84 -17.56 -12.63
C PRO A 399 -33.66 -16.65 -13.85
N ARG A 400 -33.78 -15.32 -13.66
CA ARG A 400 -33.65 -14.32 -14.74
C ARG A 400 -32.19 -14.13 -15.16
N LEU A 401 -31.24 -14.37 -14.26
CA LEU A 401 -29.82 -14.31 -14.57
C LEU A 401 -29.37 -15.46 -15.48
N LEU A 402 -29.98 -16.66 -15.38
CA LEU A 402 -29.49 -17.84 -16.09
C LEU A 402 -29.51 -17.71 -17.62
N PRO A 403 -30.56 -17.15 -18.26
CA PRO A 403 -30.51 -16.83 -19.70
C PRO A 403 -29.38 -15.87 -20.08
N THR A 404 -29.19 -14.81 -19.28
CA THR A 404 -28.10 -13.83 -19.50
C THR A 404 -26.74 -14.50 -19.37
N LEU A 405 -26.54 -15.30 -18.32
CA LEU A 405 -25.33 -16.07 -18.10
C LEU A 405 -25.05 -17.04 -19.26
N GLN A 406 -26.07 -17.75 -19.74
CA GLN A 406 -25.92 -18.67 -20.87
C GLN A 406 -25.47 -17.94 -22.15
N THR A 407 -26.07 -16.77 -22.42
CA THR A 407 -25.72 -15.94 -23.58
C THR A 407 -24.29 -15.44 -23.46
N LEU A 408 -23.91 -15.00 -22.27
CA LEU A 408 -22.57 -14.51 -21.97
C LEU A 408 -21.51 -15.62 -22.08
N MET A 409 -21.78 -16.82 -21.58
CA MET A 409 -20.91 -17.99 -21.75
C MET A 409 -20.77 -18.38 -23.22
N ALA A 410 -21.87 -18.42 -23.98
CA ALA A 410 -21.84 -18.74 -25.40
C ALA A 410 -20.99 -17.73 -26.19
N ASN A 411 -21.21 -16.43 -25.96
CA ASN A 411 -20.43 -15.36 -26.59
C ASN A 411 -18.93 -15.44 -26.25
N GLN A 412 -18.60 -15.76 -24.99
CA GLN A 412 -17.22 -15.90 -24.55
C GLN A 412 -16.55 -17.12 -25.22
N LEU A 413 -17.24 -18.26 -25.30
CA LEU A 413 -16.74 -19.46 -25.98
C LEU A 413 -16.55 -19.23 -27.50
N ASP A 414 -17.47 -18.51 -28.14
CA ASP A 414 -17.34 -18.16 -29.56
C ASP A 414 -16.17 -17.21 -29.80
N HIS A 415 -15.94 -16.25 -28.88
CA HIS A 415 -14.77 -15.37 -28.94
C HIS A 415 -13.46 -16.16 -28.79
N GLU A 416 -13.39 -17.09 -27.84
CA GLU A 416 -12.22 -17.97 -27.66
C GLU A 416 -11.98 -18.89 -28.86
N ARG A 417 -13.07 -19.36 -29.49
CA ARG A 417 -12.98 -20.14 -30.73
C ARG A 417 -12.39 -19.30 -31.86
N ALA A 418 -12.88 -18.07 -32.04
CA ALA A 418 -12.35 -17.15 -33.03
C ALA A 418 -10.88 -16.77 -32.76
N ALA A 419 -10.49 -16.65 -31.50
CA ALA A 419 -9.12 -16.33 -31.08
C ALA A 419 -8.18 -17.55 -30.98
N SER A 420 -8.66 -18.76 -31.28
CA SER A 420 -7.90 -20.02 -31.13
C SER A 420 -7.34 -20.25 -29.72
N SER A 421 -8.07 -19.81 -28.69
CA SER A 421 -7.69 -19.87 -27.27
C SER A 421 -8.65 -20.67 -26.40
N VAL A 422 -9.49 -21.51 -27.02
CA VAL A 422 -10.50 -22.35 -26.35
C VAL A 422 -9.85 -23.21 -25.25
N GLY A 423 -10.41 -23.15 -24.05
CA GLY A 423 -9.94 -23.92 -22.90
C GLY A 423 -8.71 -23.35 -22.21
N GLY A 424 -8.22 -22.17 -22.62
CA GLY A 424 -7.04 -21.53 -22.01
C GLY A 424 -7.30 -20.83 -20.68
N ARG A 425 -8.57 -20.54 -20.34
CA ARG A 425 -8.96 -19.83 -19.09
C ARG A 425 -10.19 -20.46 -18.48
N SER A 426 -10.19 -20.69 -17.18
CA SER A 426 -11.34 -21.23 -16.46
C SER A 426 -12.48 -20.20 -16.39
N LYS A 427 -13.73 -20.66 -16.46
CA LYS A 427 -14.91 -19.79 -16.35
C LYS A 427 -15.48 -19.91 -14.95
N ILE A 428 -15.46 -18.81 -14.20
CA ILE A 428 -15.91 -18.79 -12.81
C ILE A 428 -17.05 -17.79 -12.69
N VAL A 429 -18.17 -18.23 -12.16
CA VAL A 429 -19.33 -17.39 -11.86
C VAL A 429 -19.46 -17.31 -10.35
N LEU A 430 -19.38 -16.11 -9.79
CA LEU A 430 -19.57 -15.84 -8.38
C LEU A 430 -20.85 -15.03 -8.20
N ILE A 431 -21.83 -15.56 -7.47
CA ILE A 431 -23.05 -14.84 -7.13
C ILE A 431 -22.98 -14.44 -5.66
N ILE A 432 -23.21 -13.15 -5.39
CA ILE A 432 -23.13 -12.56 -4.06
C ILE A 432 -24.51 -12.05 -3.64
N PRO A 433 -25.42 -12.95 -3.21
CA PRO A 433 -26.72 -12.56 -2.71
C PRO A 433 -26.62 -12.00 -1.28
N ASN A 434 -27.49 -11.06 -0.93
CA ASN A 434 -27.62 -10.62 0.47
C ASN A 434 -28.47 -11.62 1.25
N MET A 435 -29.73 -11.28 1.56
CA MET A 435 -30.67 -12.16 2.28
C MET A 435 -31.67 -12.86 1.34
N SER A 436 -31.63 -12.55 0.05
CA SER A 436 -32.53 -13.09 -0.98
C SER A 436 -32.36 -14.61 -1.13
N GLY A 437 -33.49 -15.29 -1.38
CA GLY A 437 -33.57 -16.72 -1.67
C GLY A 437 -34.36 -16.97 -2.95
N VAL A 438 -34.47 -18.24 -3.34
CA VAL A 438 -35.20 -18.66 -4.56
C VAL A 438 -36.50 -19.35 -4.16
N SER A 439 -37.62 -18.97 -4.77
CA SER A 439 -38.92 -19.63 -4.55
C SER A 439 -38.89 -21.08 -5.07
N GLY A 440 -39.83 -21.95 -4.64
CA GLY A 440 -39.83 -23.37 -5.01
C GLY A 440 -39.95 -23.62 -6.53
N ALA A 441 -40.88 -22.92 -7.20
CA ALA A 441 -41.07 -23.07 -8.65
C ALA A 441 -39.89 -22.53 -9.46
N ASP A 442 -39.36 -21.38 -9.04
CA ASP A 442 -38.16 -20.76 -9.63
C ASP A 442 -36.93 -21.64 -9.44
N SER A 443 -36.91 -22.37 -8.34
CA SER A 443 -35.92 -23.37 -8.04
C SER A 443 -35.90 -24.42 -9.16
N ASP A 444 -36.99 -25.15 -9.40
CA ASP A 444 -36.99 -26.24 -10.38
C ASP A 444 -36.59 -25.78 -11.79
N PHE A 445 -37.10 -24.62 -12.21
CA PHE A 445 -36.69 -23.97 -13.45
C PHE A 445 -35.17 -23.69 -13.50
N ALA A 446 -34.61 -23.15 -12.43
CA ALA A 446 -33.18 -22.84 -12.36
C ALA A 446 -32.29 -24.09 -12.38
N ASP A 447 -32.71 -25.20 -11.76
CA ASP A 447 -31.95 -26.45 -11.82
C ASP A 447 -31.91 -27.03 -13.24
N GLU A 448 -33.06 -27.07 -13.92
CA GLU A 448 -33.13 -27.53 -15.32
C GLU A 448 -32.25 -26.67 -16.23
N ARG A 449 -32.30 -25.35 -16.06
CA ARG A 449 -31.51 -24.41 -16.87
C ARG A 449 -30.01 -24.54 -16.62
N LEU A 450 -29.59 -24.77 -15.37
CA LEU A 450 -28.18 -25.03 -15.05
C LEU A 450 -27.68 -26.34 -15.65
N ARG A 451 -28.50 -27.40 -15.71
CA ARG A 451 -28.13 -28.64 -16.40
C ARG A 451 -27.86 -28.41 -17.87
N ALA A 452 -28.75 -27.70 -18.56
CA ALA A 452 -28.54 -27.32 -19.97
C ALA A 452 -27.29 -26.45 -20.16
N MET A 453 -27.02 -25.53 -19.23
CA MET A 453 -25.83 -24.67 -19.31
C MET A 453 -24.52 -25.45 -19.15
N ARG A 454 -24.51 -26.50 -18.33
CA ARG A 454 -23.34 -27.39 -18.16
C ARG A 454 -23.02 -28.20 -19.41
N GLU A 455 -23.98 -28.41 -20.30
CA GLU A 455 -23.73 -29.02 -21.62
C GLU A 455 -23.03 -28.04 -22.57
N ILE A 456 -23.30 -26.73 -22.44
CA ILE A 456 -22.71 -25.67 -23.27
C ILE A 456 -21.31 -25.28 -22.77
N ALA A 457 -21.17 -25.08 -21.46
CA ALA A 457 -19.93 -24.67 -20.80
C ALA A 457 -19.59 -25.65 -19.67
N PRO A 458 -19.00 -26.82 -19.98
CA PRO A 458 -18.76 -27.89 -19.01
C PRO A 458 -17.68 -27.53 -17.98
N ASP A 459 -16.80 -26.59 -18.29
CA ASP A 459 -15.72 -26.06 -17.46
C ASP A 459 -16.13 -24.85 -16.60
N MET A 460 -17.38 -24.40 -16.72
CA MET A 460 -17.92 -23.33 -15.88
C MET A 460 -18.22 -23.82 -14.47
N GLU A 461 -17.65 -23.15 -13.48
CA GLU A 461 -17.93 -23.37 -12.07
C GLU A 461 -18.72 -22.21 -11.46
N LEU A 462 -19.76 -22.56 -10.69
CA LEU A 462 -20.68 -21.62 -10.05
C LEU A 462 -20.44 -21.63 -8.55
N PHE A 463 -20.17 -20.45 -8.00
CA PHE A 463 -19.92 -20.18 -6.59
C PHE A 463 -20.97 -19.22 -6.02
N PHE A 464 -21.29 -19.40 -4.74
CA PHE A 464 -22.11 -18.47 -3.96
C PHE A 464 -21.33 -17.95 -2.77
N LEU A 465 -21.36 -16.64 -2.60
CA LEU A 465 -20.89 -15.95 -1.40
C LEU A 465 -22.06 -15.19 -0.80
N SER A 466 -22.81 -15.87 0.08
CA SER A 466 -24.14 -15.42 0.48
C SER A 466 -24.19 -14.85 1.89
N GLY A 467 -24.97 -13.78 2.07
CA GLY A 467 -25.44 -13.37 3.40
C GLY A 467 -26.49 -14.34 3.96
N GLY A 468 -26.61 -14.44 5.28
CA GLY A 468 -27.54 -15.36 5.94
C GLY A 468 -27.22 -16.84 5.69
N THR A 469 -28.24 -17.72 5.72
CA THR A 469 -28.03 -19.17 5.60
C THR A 469 -27.61 -19.58 4.19
N ALA A 470 -26.36 -20.02 4.04
CA ALA A 470 -25.78 -20.34 2.73
C ALA A 470 -26.31 -21.64 2.10
N THR A 471 -26.84 -22.56 2.91
CA THR A 471 -27.36 -23.86 2.47
C THR A 471 -28.54 -23.76 1.49
N ARG A 472 -29.19 -22.59 1.40
CA ARG A 472 -30.27 -22.34 0.43
C ARG A 472 -29.82 -22.47 -1.03
N TRP A 473 -28.51 -22.41 -1.29
CA TRP A 473 -27.94 -22.52 -2.63
C TRP A 473 -27.41 -23.92 -2.98
N ASN A 474 -27.51 -24.90 -2.06
CA ASN A 474 -26.93 -26.25 -2.21
C ASN A 474 -27.32 -26.96 -3.51
N ARG A 475 -28.55 -26.77 -3.98
CA ARG A 475 -29.07 -27.46 -5.18
C ARG A 475 -28.45 -26.97 -6.49
N PHE A 476 -27.86 -25.77 -6.52
CA PHE A 476 -27.45 -25.11 -7.76
C PHE A 476 -25.97 -25.33 -8.11
N VAL A 477 -25.16 -25.70 -7.13
CA VAL A 477 -23.72 -25.92 -7.30
C VAL A 477 -23.38 -27.40 -7.47
N ARG A 478 -22.20 -27.69 -8.04
CA ARG A 478 -21.70 -29.07 -8.16
C ARG A 478 -21.25 -29.65 -6.82
N ASN A 479 -20.55 -28.84 -6.01
CA ASN A 479 -20.03 -29.25 -4.71
C ASN A 479 -20.38 -28.22 -3.62
N PRO A 480 -21.43 -28.46 -2.82
CA PRO A 480 -21.85 -27.54 -1.77
C PRO A 480 -20.79 -27.28 -0.69
N ARG A 481 -19.81 -28.18 -0.49
CA ARG A 481 -18.78 -28.01 0.53
C ARG A 481 -17.71 -27.00 0.14
N THR A 482 -17.48 -26.81 -1.16
CA THR A 482 -16.38 -25.99 -1.69
C THR A 482 -16.86 -24.80 -2.49
N HIS A 483 -18.11 -24.78 -2.97
CA HIS A 483 -18.62 -23.72 -3.86
C HIS A 483 -19.59 -22.76 -3.17
N ILE A 484 -19.84 -22.96 -1.87
CA ILE A 484 -20.75 -22.11 -1.09
C ILE A 484 -20.00 -21.60 0.12
N HIS A 485 -20.00 -20.27 0.26
CA HIS A 485 -19.36 -19.56 1.34
C HIS A 485 -20.34 -18.59 1.96
N GLN A 486 -20.25 -18.44 3.28
CA GLN A 486 -21.04 -17.47 4.04
C GLN A 486 -20.21 -16.21 4.26
N LEU A 487 -20.84 -15.05 4.08
CA LEU A 487 -20.28 -13.74 4.39
C LEU A 487 -20.34 -13.41 5.88
#